data_AF-A0A292RZF4-F1
#
_entry.id   AF-A0A292RZF4-F1
#
_cell.length_a   1.000
_cell.length_b   1.000
_cell.length_c   1.000
_cell.angle_alpha   90.00
_cell.angle_beta   90.00
_cell.angle_gamma   90.00
#
_symmetry.space_group_name_H-M   'P 1'
#
loop_
_entity.id
_entity.type
_entity.pdbx_description
1 polymer ?
#
loop_
_entity_poly.entity_id
_entity_poly.type
_entity_poly.pdbx_seq_one_letter_code
_entity_poly.pdbx_strand_id
1 'polypeptide(L)'
;MINTNYNMYPQTFTGCKKISISKLEQYLTEGLSIREIAGILGVSQSTVYNLIRNFDIKTPNKKITENIDDVLTPYVGQNLSLSQLCKKTGLSQYMVKKWYQTKFSASPDEVKHNTVLSLLKSDLKNREIAEKMHMNINTVKYLRQKYNLGNIKRKKENMMKKIIEKIKEGLEKTEIAEKLGISYSTVNRYLKRLATGELKLSDD
;
A
#
# COMPACT_ATOMS: atom_id res chain seq x y z
N MET A 1 45.62 1.91 29.33
CA MET A 1 45.59 0.73 30.23
C MET A 1 44.14 0.32 30.38
N ILE A 2 43.83 -0.89 29.90
CA ILE A 2 42.48 -1.41 29.72
C ILE A 2 41.97 -1.91 31.07
N ASN A 3 40.88 -1.34 31.56
CA ASN A 3 40.26 -1.74 32.82
C ASN A 3 39.33 -2.93 32.55
N THR A 4 39.90 -4.14 32.50
CA THR A 4 39.16 -5.40 32.34
C THR A 4 38.53 -5.80 33.67
N ASN A 5 37.35 -5.24 33.97
CA ASN A 5 36.49 -5.67 35.06
C ASN A 5 35.49 -6.72 34.52
N TYR A 6 35.98 -7.93 34.22
CA TYR A 6 35.15 -9.07 33.81
C TYR A 6 34.64 -9.82 35.05
N ASN A 7 33.60 -9.31 35.72
CA ASN A 7 32.66 -10.17 36.46
C ASN A 7 31.44 -9.39 36.98
N MET A 8 30.33 -9.35 36.23
CA MET A 8 29.03 -9.10 36.84
C MET A 8 27.87 -9.42 35.89
N TYR A 9 27.38 -10.66 35.93
CA TYR A 9 25.98 -10.93 35.56
C TYR A 9 25.36 -11.94 36.54
N PRO A 10 24.16 -11.66 37.09
CA PRO A 10 23.52 -12.50 38.10
C PRO A 10 23.10 -13.84 37.48
N GLN A 11 23.66 -14.92 38.00
CA GLN A 11 23.27 -16.29 37.67
C GLN A 11 21.83 -16.50 38.14
N THR A 12 20.85 -16.56 37.24
CA THR A 12 19.48 -16.86 37.67
C THR A 12 19.35 -18.33 38.02
N PHE A 13 19.12 -18.57 39.30
CA PHE A 13 18.77 -19.86 39.85
C PHE A 13 17.31 -20.16 39.52
N THR A 14 17.07 -21.05 38.56
CA THR A 14 15.74 -21.62 38.33
C THR A 14 15.82 -23.13 38.55
N GLY A 15 16.14 -23.53 39.79
CA GLY A 15 16.05 -24.92 40.27
C GLY A 15 17.20 -25.86 39.88
N CYS A 16 18.44 -25.56 40.28
CA CYS A 16 19.66 -26.40 40.18
C CYS A 16 20.51 -26.30 38.90
N LYS A 17 20.05 -25.70 37.79
CA LYS A 17 20.88 -25.48 36.59
C LYS A 17 21.30 -24.02 36.44
N LYS A 18 22.61 -23.77 36.39
CA LYS A 18 23.18 -22.44 36.10
C LYS A 18 23.12 -22.17 34.60
N ILE A 19 22.33 -21.18 34.19
CA ILE A 19 22.19 -20.79 32.78
C ILE A 19 22.94 -19.48 32.55
N SER A 20 23.80 -19.46 31.53
CA SER A 20 24.49 -18.24 31.11
C SER A 20 23.63 -17.45 30.12
N ILE A 21 23.29 -16.21 30.48
CA ILE A 21 22.49 -15.30 29.64
C ILE A 21 23.23 -14.96 28.33
N SER A 22 24.54 -14.72 28.39
CA SER A 22 25.38 -14.45 27.21
C SER A 22 25.33 -15.61 26.19
N LYS A 23 25.25 -16.85 26.66
CA LYS A 23 25.16 -18.03 25.79
C LYS A 23 23.79 -18.15 25.11
N LEU A 24 22.73 -17.74 25.81
CA LEU A 24 21.39 -17.62 25.23
C LEU A 24 21.35 -16.56 24.12
N GLU A 25 21.97 -15.41 24.32
CA GLU A 25 22.07 -14.35 23.29
C GLU A 25 22.85 -14.79 22.06
N GLN A 26 23.96 -15.51 22.28
CA GLN A 26 24.75 -16.09 21.19
C GLN A 26 23.90 -17.05 20.34
N TYR A 27 23.20 -18.00 20.97
CA TYR A 27 22.35 -18.95 20.23
C TYR A 27 21.19 -18.29 19.50
N LEU A 28 20.60 -17.24 20.08
CA LEU A 28 19.59 -16.44 19.40
C LEU A 28 20.18 -15.76 18.17
N THR A 29 21.39 -15.20 18.27
CA THR A 29 22.07 -14.54 17.14
C THR A 29 22.43 -15.52 16.02
N GLU A 30 22.83 -16.74 16.37
CA GLU A 30 23.10 -17.85 15.45
C GLU A 30 21.82 -18.38 14.76
N GLY A 31 20.64 -17.94 15.20
CA GLY A 31 19.35 -18.26 14.56
C GLY A 31 18.73 -19.58 15.00
N LEU A 32 19.22 -20.18 16.09
CA LEU A 32 18.64 -21.39 16.66
C LEU A 32 17.21 -21.13 17.14
N SER A 33 16.33 -22.12 16.94
CA SER A 33 14.97 -22.06 17.45
C SER A 33 14.94 -22.15 18.98
N ILE A 34 13.94 -21.54 19.60
CA ILE A 34 13.74 -21.60 21.06
C ILE A 34 13.64 -23.05 21.56
N ARG A 35 13.13 -23.96 20.72
CA ARG A 35 13.07 -25.39 21.02
C ARG A 35 14.46 -26.03 21.08
N GLU A 36 15.32 -25.74 20.11
CA GLU A 36 16.71 -26.23 20.08
C GLU A 36 17.52 -25.66 21.24
N ILE A 37 17.38 -24.35 21.50
CA ILE A 37 17.99 -23.66 22.64
C ILE A 37 17.57 -24.32 23.96
N ALA A 38 16.28 -24.58 24.14
CA ALA A 38 15.75 -25.25 25.32
C ALA A 38 16.35 -26.66 25.50
N GLY A 39 16.51 -27.41 24.39
CA GLY A 39 17.18 -28.71 24.38
C GLY A 39 18.64 -28.64 24.80
N ILE A 40 19.41 -27.70 24.22
CA ILE A 40 20.84 -27.50 24.51
C ILE A 40 21.06 -27.05 25.97
N LEU A 41 20.21 -26.15 26.46
CA LEU A 41 20.29 -25.65 27.84
C LEU A 41 19.66 -26.61 28.86
N GLY A 42 18.96 -27.66 28.39
CA GLY A 42 18.29 -28.64 29.23
C GLY A 42 17.19 -28.04 30.11
N VAL A 43 16.44 -27.08 29.59
CA VAL A 43 15.34 -26.37 30.27
C VAL A 43 14.05 -26.41 29.45
N SER A 44 12.94 -26.02 30.07
CA SER A 44 11.68 -25.89 29.35
C SER A 44 11.70 -24.68 28.39
N GLN A 45 10.93 -24.75 27.29
CA GLN A 45 10.77 -23.60 26.38
C GLN A 45 10.24 -22.37 27.12
N SER A 46 9.33 -22.56 28.07
CA SER A 46 8.78 -21.49 28.92
C SER A 46 9.86 -20.79 29.75
N THR A 47 10.85 -21.54 30.25
CA THR A 47 12.01 -20.96 30.95
C THR A 47 12.80 -20.05 30.02
N VAL A 48 13.03 -20.46 28.77
CA VAL A 48 13.72 -19.63 27.77
C VAL A 48 12.92 -18.35 27.46
N TYR A 49 11.60 -18.45 27.28
CA TYR A 49 10.74 -17.27 27.08
C TYR A 49 10.76 -16.31 28.28
N ASN A 50 10.73 -16.83 29.50
CA ASN A 50 10.80 -16.03 30.72
C ASN A 50 12.14 -15.32 30.85
N LEU A 51 13.25 -15.99 30.50
CA LEU A 51 14.57 -15.36 30.48
C LEU A 51 14.63 -14.25 29.44
N ILE A 52 14.14 -14.48 28.22
CA ILE A 52 14.08 -13.45 27.17
C ILE A 52 13.27 -12.23 27.64
N ARG A 53 12.12 -12.45 28.28
CA ARG A 53 11.25 -11.37 28.77
C ARG A 53 11.86 -10.62 29.97
N ASN A 54 12.40 -11.35 30.95
CA ASN A 54 12.91 -10.77 32.19
C ASN A 54 14.21 -9.99 31.98
N PHE A 55 15.03 -10.40 30.99
CA PHE A 55 16.29 -9.75 30.66
C PHE A 55 16.20 -8.83 29.42
N ASP A 56 14.99 -8.59 28.91
CA ASP A 56 14.73 -7.76 27.71
C ASP A 56 15.63 -8.09 26.51
N ILE A 57 15.88 -9.39 26.29
CA ILE A 57 16.77 -9.84 25.22
C ILE A 57 16.08 -9.64 23.86
N LYS A 58 16.70 -8.87 22.98
CA LYS A 58 16.18 -8.66 21.62
C LYS A 58 16.28 -9.95 20.81
N THR A 59 15.13 -10.56 20.55
CA THR A 59 15.08 -11.75 19.68
C THR A 59 15.20 -11.36 18.20
N PRO A 60 15.88 -12.18 17.37
CA PRO A 60 16.07 -11.90 15.94
C PRO A 60 14.77 -11.77 15.15
N ASN A 61 13.69 -12.41 15.63
CA ASN A 61 12.37 -12.36 14.99
C ASN A 61 11.75 -10.95 14.92
N LYS A 62 12.32 -9.97 15.63
CA LYS A 62 11.91 -8.56 15.53
C LYS A 62 12.46 -7.86 14.27
N LYS A 63 13.48 -8.42 13.60
CA LYS A 63 14.10 -7.80 12.41
C LYS A 63 13.21 -7.77 11.18
N ILE A 64 12.32 -8.76 10.98
CA ILE A 64 11.45 -8.77 9.79
C ILE A 64 10.46 -7.60 9.86
N THR A 65 9.94 -7.24 11.04
CA THR A 65 8.99 -6.12 11.20
C THR A 65 9.58 -4.76 10.88
N GLU A 66 10.88 -4.55 11.09
CA GLU A 66 11.54 -3.25 10.88
C GLU A 66 11.81 -2.94 9.40
N ASN A 67 11.73 -3.93 8.50
CA ASN A 67 11.98 -3.77 7.06
C ASN A 67 10.72 -4.05 6.19
N ILE A 68 9.54 -4.29 6.79
CA ILE A 68 8.33 -4.60 6.00
C ILE A 68 7.93 -3.41 5.10
N ASP A 69 8.11 -2.18 5.60
CA ASP A 69 7.81 -0.96 4.86
C ASP A 69 8.62 -0.90 3.55
N ASP A 70 9.94 -1.07 3.61
CA ASP A 70 10.82 -1.03 2.44
C ASP A 70 10.50 -2.16 1.44
N VAL A 71 10.10 -3.33 1.95
CA VAL A 71 9.73 -4.48 1.12
C VAL A 71 8.38 -4.29 0.43
N LEU A 72 7.37 -3.74 1.11
CA LEU A 72 5.99 -3.67 0.57
C LEU A 72 5.66 -2.36 -0.15
N THR A 73 6.29 -1.24 0.22
CA THR A 73 6.04 0.08 -0.37
C THR A 73 6.11 0.10 -1.90
N PRO A 74 7.10 -0.53 -2.57
CA PRO A 74 7.18 -0.53 -4.02
C PRO A 74 5.97 -1.18 -4.71
N TYR A 75 5.30 -2.12 -4.04
CA TYR A 75 4.21 -2.91 -4.59
C TYR A 75 2.82 -2.33 -4.33
N VAL A 76 2.73 -1.24 -3.56
CA VAL A 76 1.46 -0.61 -3.22
C VAL A 76 0.73 -0.17 -4.49
N GLY A 77 -0.51 -0.62 -4.63
CA GLY A 77 -1.37 -0.26 -5.76
C GLY A 77 -1.03 -0.95 -7.09
N GLN A 78 0.00 -1.82 -7.15
CA GLN A 78 0.28 -2.61 -8.34
C GLN A 78 -0.78 -3.68 -8.59
N ASN A 79 -0.92 -4.14 -9.83
CA ASN A 79 -1.83 -5.23 -10.19
C ASN A 79 -1.25 -6.61 -9.84
N LEU A 80 -1.02 -6.87 -8.55
CA LEU A 80 -0.59 -8.15 -8.03
C LEU A 80 -1.70 -8.77 -7.18
N SER A 81 -1.89 -10.08 -7.32
CA SER A 81 -2.68 -10.83 -6.33
C SER A 81 -1.88 -10.97 -5.04
N LEU A 82 -2.60 -11.19 -3.92
CA LEU A 82 -1.96 -11.44 -2.62
C LEU A 82 -0.96 -12.61 -2.69
N SER A 83 -1.29 -13.69 -3.42
CA SER A 83 -0.40 -14.84 -3.60
C SER A 83 0.89 -14.46 -4.34
N GLN A 84 0.78 -13.71 -5.44
CA GLN A 84 1.95 -13.23 -6.19
C GLN A 84 2.81 -12.27 -5.35
N LEU A 85 2.17 -11.41 -4.57
CA LEU A 85 2.85 -10.49 -3.67
C LEU A 85 3.66 -11.26 -2.61
N CYS A 86 3.06 -12.27 -1.97
CA CYS A 86 3.76 -13.11 -0.99
C CYS A 86 4.93 -13.88 -1.63
N LYS A 87 4.76 -14.41 -2.84
CA LYS A 87 5.86 -15.08 -3.57
C LYS A 87 7.03 -14.16 -3.89
N LYS A 88 6.74 -12.88 -4.21
CA LYS A 88 7.78 -11.88 -4.52
C LYS A 88 8.52 -11.40 -3.29
N THR A 89 7.84 -11.27 -2.16
CA THR A 89 8.41 -10.68 -0.93
C THR A 89 8.89 -11.73 0.07
N GLY A 90 8.50 -12.99 -0.08
CA GLY A 90 8.77 -14.05 0.90
C GLY A 90 7.96 -13.91 2.19
N LEU A 91 7.04 -12.95 2.27
CA LEU A 91 6.24 -12.70 3.46
C LEU A 91 5.01 -13.62 3.53
N SER A 92 4.57 -13.91 4.74
CA SER A 92 3.30 -14.62 4.95
C SER A 92 2.10 -13.73 4.58
N GLN A 93 1.00 -14.36 4.16
CA GLN A 93 -0.25 -13.63 3.85
C GLN A 93 -0.75 -12.80 5.03
N TYR A 94 -0.59 -13.30 6.25
CA TYR A 94 -0.99 -12.60 7.46
C TYR A 94 -0.20 -11.30 7.64
N MET A 95 1.13 -11.34 7.46
CA MET A 95 1.98 -10.16 7.60
C MET A 95 1.63 -9.08 6.58
N VAL A 96 1.42 -9.48 5.31
CA VAL A 96 1.03 -8.56 4.25
C VAL A 96 -0.33 -7.92 4.58
N LYS A 97 -1.34 -8.72 4.94
CA LYS A 97 -2.67 -8.18 5.30
C LYS A 97 -2.59 -7.23 6.49
N LYS A 98 -1.93 -7.64 7.58
CA LYS A 98 -1.76 -6.84 8.79
C LYS A 98 -1.08 -5.50 8.50
N TRP A 99 -0.06 -5.51 7.65
CA TRP A 99 0.66 -4.30 7.25
C TRP A 99 -0.24 -3.34 6.48
N TYR A 100 -0.94 -3.82 5.45
CA TYR A 100 -1.89 -3.01 4.68
C TYR A 100 -3.00 -2.42 5.55
N GLN A 101 -3.50 -3.22 6.49
CA GLN A 101 -4.54 -2.82 7.44
C GLN A 101 -4.04 -1.76 8.43
N THR A 102 -2.77 -1.81 8.82
CA THR A 102 -2.16 -0.82 9.72
C THR A 102 -1.82 0.50 9.01
N LYS A 103 -1.38 0.44 7.74
CA LYS A 103 -0.94 1.61 6.96
C LYS A 103 -2.06 2.34 6.22
N PHE A 104 -3.03 1.60 5.68
CA PHE A 104 -4.07 2.13 4.80
C PHE A 104 -5.48 1.88 5.34
N SER A 105 -5.63 1.20 6.48
CA SER A 105 -6.92 0.77 7.01
C SER A 105 -7.75 -0.05 6.01
N ALA A 106 -7.06 -0.75 5.10
CA ALA A 106 -7.66 -1.46 3.98
C ALA A 106 -6.87 -2.73 3.65
N SER A 107 -7.49 -3.62 2.88
CA SER A 107 -6.85 -4.83 2.35
C SER A 107 -6.01 -4.51 1.10
N PRO A 108 -5.04 -5.38 0.73
CA PRO A 108 -4.24 -5.21 -0.47
C PRO A 108 -5.08 -5.11 -1.76
N ASP A 109 -6.17 -5.88 -1.83
CA ASP A 109 -7.07 -5.87 -2.98
C ASP A 109 -7.89 -4.57 -3.06
N GLU A 110 -8.30 -4.01 -1.92
CA GLU A 110 -8.97 -2.70 -1.86
C GLU A 110 -8.03 -1.57 -2.25
N VAL A 111 -6.79 -1.58 -1.78
CA VAL A 111 -5.80 -0.56 -2.16
C VAL A 111 -5.55 -0.61 -3.67
N LYS A 112 -5.30 -1.80 -4.22
CA LYS A 112 -5.21 -2.00 -5.68
C LYS A 112 -6.46 -1.50 -6.40
N HIS A 113 -7.64 -1.83 -5.88
CA HIS A 113 -8.91 -1.41 -6.47
C HIS A 113 -9.04 0.12 -6.50
N ASN A 114 -8.72 0.79 -5.39
CA ASN A 114 -8.77 2.24 -5.25
C ASN A 114 -7.74 2.92 -6.18
N THR A 115 -6.54 2.35 -6.33
CA THR A 115 -5.54 2.83 -7.31
C THR A 115 -6.07 2.73 -8.73
N VAL A 116 -6.72 1.62 -9.10
CA VAL A 116 -7.31 1.47 -10.44
C VAL A 116 -8.45 2.47 -10.64
N LEU A 117 -9.32 2.67 -9.64
CA LEU A 117 -10.41 3.64 -9.72
C LEU A 117 -9.90 5.07 -9.88
N SER A 118 -8.86 5.47 -9.14
CA SER A 118 -8.29 6.83 -9.27
C SER A 118 -7.69 7.06 -10.66
N LEU A 119 -7.00 6.06 -11.21
CA LEU A 119 -6.50 6.10 -12.58
C LEU A 119 -7.63 6.16 -13.62
N LEU A 120 -8.73 5.43 -13.42
CA LEU A 120 -9.90 5.50 -14.32
C LEU A 120 -10.59 6.87 -14.29
N LYS A 121 -10.66 7.51 -13.12
CA LYS A 121 -11.19 8.87 -12.96
C LYS A 121 -10.28 9.93 -13.60
N SER A 122 -8.96 9.74 -13.55
CA SER A 122 -7.98 10.62 -14.21
C SER A 122 -8.15 10.66 -15.74
N ASP A 123 -7.63 11.69 -16.43
CA ASP A 123 -7.79 11.84 -17.88
C ASP A 123 -6.96 10.86 -18.74
N LEU A 124 -6.25 9.92 -18.11
CA LEU A 124 -5.45 8.92 -18.81
C LEU A 124 -6.27 8.07 -19.79
N LYS A 125 -5.63 7.72 -20.91
CA LYS A 125 -6.18 6.79 -21.91
C LYS A 125 -6.13 5.37 -21.36
N ASN A 126 -7.04 4.51 -21.84
CA ASN A 126 -7.10 3.11 -21.41
C ASN A 126 -5.78 2.36 -21.63
N ARG A 127 -5.00 2.72 -22.67
CA ARG A 127 -3.68 2.15 -22.95
C ARG A 127 -2.65 2.54 -21.88
N GLU A 128 -2.59 3.81 -21.50
CA GLU A 128 -1.66 4.32 -20.48
C GLU A 128 -1.96 3.67 -19.11
N ILE A 129 -3.23 3.52 -18.77
CA ILE A 129 -3.65 2.83 -17.53
C ILE A 129 -3.24 1.36 -17.57
N ALA A 130 -3.44 0.69 -18.70
CA ALA A 130 -3.04 -0.70 -18.90
C ALA A 130 -1.52 -0.90 -18.77
N GLU A 131 -0.73 -0.01 -19.36
CA GLU A 131 0.73 -0.03 -19.25
C GLU A 131 1.19 0.21 -17.81
N LYS A 132 0.65 1.24 -17.15
CA LYS A 132 1.00 1.59 -15.75
C LYS A 132 0.63 0.51 -14.74
N MET A 133 -0.50 -0.16 -14.94
CA MET A 133 -0.97 -1.23 -14.06
C MET A 133 -0.55 -2.62 -14.52
N HIS A 134 0.16 -2.75 -15.64
CA HIS A 134 0.43 -4.05 -16.29
C HIS A 134 -0.84 -4.91 -16.45
N MET A 135 -1.93 -4.29 -16.91
CA MET A 135 -3.24 -4.90 -17.12
C MET A 135 -3.55 -5.05 -18.61
N ASN A 136 -4.44 -5.97 -18.97
CA ASN A 136 -4.98 -6.01 -20.32
C ASN A 136 -5.86 -4.76 -20.57
N ILE A 137 -5.70 -4.12 -21.73
CA ILE A 137 -6.50 -2.98 -22.17
C ILE A 137 -8.01 -3.30 -22.11
N ASN A 138 -8.41 -4.52 -22.44
CA ASN A 138 -9.81 -4.95 -22.38
C ASN A 138 -10.34 -5.01 -20.95
N THR A 139 -9.50 -5.35 -19.97
CA THR A 139 -9.86 -5.28 -18.55
C THR A 139 -10.09 -3.84 -18.13
N VAL A 140 -9.24 -2.90 -18.55
CA VAL A 140 -9.43 -1.46 -18.28
C VAL A 140 -10.73 -0.95 -18.91
N LYS A 141 -11.02 -1.33 -20.16
CA LYS A 141 -12.29 -1.00 -20.84
C LYS A 141 -13.49 -1.53 -20.06
N TYR A 142 -13.46 -2.80 -19.66
CA TYR A 142 -14.52 -3.43 -18.87
C TYR A 142 -14.73 -2.71 -17.54
N LEU A 143 -13.66 -2.42 -16.78
CA LEU A 143 -13.78 -1.71 -15.51
C LEU A 143 -14.34 -0.30 -15.71
N ARG A 144 -13.88 0.42 -16.74
CA ARG A 144 -14.40 1.75 -17.07
C ARG A 144 -15.90 1.71 -17.38
N GLN A 145 -16.37 0.68 -18.08
CA GLN A 145 -17.80 0.46 -18.34
C GLN A 145 -18.56 0.10 -17.06
N LYS A 146 -18.03 -0.85 -16.27
CA LYS A 146 -18.62 -1.32 -15.01
C LYS A 146 -18.87 -0.17 -14.02
N TYR A 147 -17.93 0.76 -13.90
CA TYR A 147 -18.05 1.93 -13.04
C TYR A 147 -18.71 3.13 -13.72
N ASN A 148 -19.29 2.96 -14.93
CA ASN A 148 -19.92 4.03 -15.71
C ASN A 148 -19.01 5.24 -15.99
N LEU A 149 -17.69 5.05 -15.99
CA LEU A 149 -16.66 6.07 -16.25
C LEU A 149 -16.36 6.20 -17.76
N GLY A 150 -17.33 5.90 -18.61
CA GLY A 150 -17.17 5.77 -20.06
C GLY A 150 -16.63 7.04 -20.74
N ASN A 151 -15.73 6.85 -21.72
CA ASN A 151 -15.03 7.94 -22.41
C ASN A 151 -15.96 9.00 -23.01
N ILE A 152 -17.17 8.65 -23.43
CA ILE A 152 -18.09 9.59 -24.09
C ILE A 152 -18.74 10.54 -23.07
N LYS A 153 -19.26 10.01 -21.97
CA LYS A 153 -19.86 10.82 -20.88
C LYS A 153 -18.79 11.71 -20.25
N ARG A 154 -17.62 11.13 -19.95
CA ARG A 154 -16.47 11.86 -19.40
C ARG A 154 -15.93 12.94 -20.34
N LYS A 155 -15.78 12.66 -21.65
CA LYS A 155 -15.34 13.69 -22.63
C LYS A 155 -16.30 14.87 -22.67
N LYS A 156 -17.61 14.62 -22.57
CA LYS A 156 -18.63 15.67 -22.50
C LYS A 156 -18.49 16.47 -21.22
N GLU A 157 -18.37 15.82 -20.07
CA GLU A 157 -18.19 16.46 -18.76
C GLU A 157 -16.88 17.28 -18.68
N ASN A 158 -15.75 16.72 -19.13
CA ASN A 158 -14.46 17.40 -19.16
C ASN A 158 -14.48 18.62 -20.10
N MET A 159 -15.06 18.48 -21.29
CA MET A 159 -15.21 19.61 -22.22
C MET A 159 -16.08 20.71 -21.61
N MET A 160 -17.13 20.32 -20.88
CA MET A 160 -18.03 21.24 -20.20
C MET A 160 -17.34 21.96 -19.04
N LYS A 161 -16.54 21.27 -18.22
CA LYS A 161 -15.71 21.88 -17.17
C LYS A 161 -14.78 22.95 -17.77
N LYS A 162 -14.11 22.65 -18.89
CA LYS A 162 -13.26 23.61 -19.61
C LYS A 162 -14.03 24.83 -20.11
N ILE A 163 -15.24 24.64 -20.66
CA ILE A 163 -16.10 25.74 -21.10
C ILE A 163 -16.49 26.63 -19.91
N ILE A 164 -16.87 26.04 -18.77
CA ILE A 164 -17.25 26.80 -17.57
C ILE A 164 -16.07 27.57 -16.99
N GLU A 165 -14.89 26.95 -16.92
CA GLU A 165 -13.66 27.61 -16.47
C GLU A 165 -13.36 28.85 -17.32
N LYS A 166 -13.49 28.74 -18.64
CA LYS A 166 -13.28 29.88 -19.55
C LYS A 166 -14.36 30.97 -19.42
N ILE A 167 -15.60 30.61 -19.11
CA ILE A 167 -16.64 31.59 -18.78
C ILE A 167 -16.33 32.31 -17.47
N LYS A 168 -15.82 31.59 -16.46
CA LYS A 168 -15.38 32.20 -15.20
C LYS A 168 -14.20 33.15 -15.40
N GLU A 169 -13.34 32.88 -16.38
CA GLU A 169 -12.29 33.81 -16.85
C GLU A 169 -12.85 35.04 -17.62
N GLY A 170 -14.16 35.12 -17.85
CA GLY A 170 -14.82 36.26 -18.52
C GLY A 170 -14.83 36.20 -20.04
N LEU A 171 -14.43 35.06 -20.66
CA LEU A 171 -14.38 34.92 -22.11
C LEU A 171 -15.77 34.80 -22.74
N GLU A 172 -15.94 35.41 -23.91
CA GLU A 172 -17.16 35.25 -24.69
C GLU A 172 -17.20 33.89 -25.40
N LYS A 173 -18.41 33.43 -25.74
CA LYS A 173 -18.64 32.10 -26.34
C LYS A 173 -17.83 31.85 -27.62
N THR A 174 -17.61 32.90 -28.42
CA THR A 174 -16.78 32.89 -29.64
C THR A 174 -15.31 32.65 -29.32
N GLU A 175 -14.76 33.39 -28.36
CA GLU A 175 -13.38 33.25 -27.90
C GLU A 175 -13.12 31.88 -27.25
N ILE A 176 -14.11 31.35 -26.53
CA ILE A 176 -14.06 30.00 -25.97
C ILE A 176 -13.99 28.95 -27.08
N ALA A 177 -14.81 29.11 -28.11
CA ALA A 177 -14.85 28.20 -29.26
C ALA A 177 -13.49 28.17 -29.98
N GLU A 178 -12.88 29.33 -30.19
CA GLU A 178 -11.55 29.47 -30.79
C GLU A 178 -10.46 28.87 -29.88
N LYS A 179 -10.41 29.22 -28.59
CA LYS A 179 -9.40 28.71 -27.65
C LYS A 179 -9.47 27.20 -27.44
N LEU A 180 -10.66 26.62 -27.47
CA LEU A 180 -10.86 25.18 -27.29
C LEU A 180 -10.86 24.39 -28.60
N GLY A 181 -10.78 25.05 -29.76
CA GLY A 181 -10.81 24.42 -31.08
C GLY A 181 -12.13 23.68 -31.38
N ILE A 182 -13.26 24.22 -30.90
CA ILE A 182 -14.60 23.63 -31.07
C ILE A 182 -15.54 24.64 -31.74
N SER A 183 -16.64 24.16 -32.33
CA SER A 183 -17.60 25.08 -32.95
C SER A 183 -18.39 25.88 -31.91
N TYR A 184 -18.71 27.13 -32.24
CA TYR A 184 -19.61 27.99 -31.44
C TYR A 184 -20.91 27.27 -31.07
N SER A 185 -21.51 26.57 -32.04
CA SER A 185 -22.74 25.77 -31.84
C SER A 185 -22.56 24.69 -30.78
N THR A 186 -21.36 24.10 -30.67
CA THR A 186 -21.04 23.10 -29.65
C THR A 186 -20.98 23.72 -28.26
N VAL A 187 -20.34 24.89 -28.13
CA VAL A 187 -20.32 25.66 -26.88
C VAL A 187 -21.74 26.01 -26.44
N ASN A 188 -22.54 26.59 -27.36
CA ASN A 188 -23.92 26.97 -27.08
C ASN A 188 -24.79 25.77 -26.66
N ARG A 189 -24.62 24.62 -27.31
CA ARG A 189 -25.34 23.39 -26.96
C ARG A 189 -25.00 22.89 -25.55
N TYR A 190 -23.74 22.95 -25.13
CA TYR A 190 -23.36 22.56 -23.78
C TYR A 190 -23.92 23.52 -22.72
N LEU A 191 -23.89 24.83 -22.98
CA LEU A 191 -24.46 25.83 -22.08
C LEU A 191 -25.97 25.72 -21.93
N LYS A 192 -26.69 25.46 -23.03
CA LYS A 192 -28.14 25.20 -22.97
C LYS A 192 -28.47 23.98 -22.11
N ARG A 193 -27.72 22.89 -22.25
CA ARG A 193 -27.91 21.66 -21.48
C ARG A 193 -27.59 21.79 -19.99
N LEU A 194 -26.69 22.71 -19.64
CA LEU A 194 -26.45 23.11 -18.26
C LEU A 194 -27.63 23.89 -17.70
N ALA A 195 -28.13 24.87 -18.46
CA ALA A 195 -29.27 25.69 -18.05
C ALA A 195 -30.56 24.88 -17.87
N THR A 196 -30.77 23.82 -18.65
CA THR A 196 -31.93 22.93 -18.53
C THR A 196 -31.78 21.83 -17.48
N GLY A 197 -30.62 21.69 -16.84
CA GLY A 197 -30.37 20.67 -15.81
C GLY A 197 -30.27 19.23 -16.32
N GLU A 198 -30.34 19.01 -17.64
CA GLU A 198 -30.20 17.69 -18.29
C GLU A 198 -28.80 17.08 -18.11
N LEU A 199 -27.80 17.92 -17.87
CA LEU A 199 -26.42 17.52 -17.61
C LEU A 199 -25.96 18.12 -16.29
N LYS A 200 -25.91 17.26 -15.26
CA LYS A 200 -25.34 17.60 -13.94
C LYS A 200 -23.83 17.36 -13.98
N LEU A 201 -23.07 18.35 -13.53
CA LEU A 201 -21.71 18.08 -13.08
C LEU A 201 -21.82 17.18 -11.86
N SER A 202 -21.08 16.07 -11.84
CA SER A 202 -20.87 15.35 -10.59
C SER A 202 -20.04 16.26 -9.69
N ASP A 203 -20.64 16.74 -8.60
CA ASP A 203 -19.90 17.31 -7.49
C ASP A 203 -19.01 16.20 -6.91
N ASP A 204 -17.72 16.51 -6.75
CA ASP A 204 -16.67 15.55 -6.37
C ASP A 204 -16.93 14.89 -5.00
#